data_AF-A0A1H1U8U1-F1
#
_entry.id   AF-A0A1H1U8U1-F1
#
_cell.length_a   1.000
_cell.length_b   1.000
_cell.length_c   1.000
_cell.angle_alpha   90.00
_cell.angle_beta   90.00
_cell.angle_gamma   90.00
#
_symmetry.space_group_name_H-M   'P 1'
#
loop_
_entity.id
_entity.type
_entity.pdbx_description
1 polymer ?
#
loop_
_entity_poly.entity_id
_entity_poly.type
_entity_poly.pdbx_seq_one_letter_code
_entity_poly.pdbx_strand_id
1 'polypeptide(L)'
;MNDPAGTDPLAITMSGVVLDSLDARVLADFYSRLLGWPIGDYDPGWSTVKNPSGGTQLSFQGEPSYQPPNWPTKPNSQQMMLHLDFNVDDLAVAHVHAVAVWRNPSTVATAVARSGLHRSSGTCVLSRKLSAWDRARTRLHGLT
;
A
#
# COMPACT_ATOMS: atom_id res chain seq x y z
N MET A 1 31.15 25.59 29.23
CA MET A 1 30.93 25.85 27.80
C MET A 1 30.12 24.69 27.28
N ASN A 2 28.80 24.89 27.14
CA ASN A 2 27.93 23.92 26.46
C ASN A 2 28.19 24.07 24.96
N ASP A 3 28.48 22.97 24.30
CA ASP A 3 28.65 22.93 22.85
C ASP A 3 27.25 22.97 22.19
N PRO A 4 26.88 24.01 21.42
CA PRO A 4 25.50 24.18 20.93
C PRO A 4 25.15 23.26 19.74
N ALA A 5 26.03 22.35 19.33
CA ALA A 5 25.86 21.49 18.16
C ALA A 5 26.21 20.01 18.41
N GLY A 6 26.14 19.53 19.65
CA GLY A 6 26.30 18.12 19.96
C GLY A 6 25.07 17.32 19.53
N THR A 7 25.02 16.85 18.28
CA THR A 7 24.05 15.84 17.88
C THR A 7 24.23 14.60 18.75
N ASP A 8 23.14 14.16 19.39
CA ASP A 8 23.11 12.90 20.12
C ASP A 8 23.67 11.79 19.22
N PRO A 9 24.77 11.10 19.59
CA PRO A 9 25.36 10.06 18.77
C PRO A 9 24.41 8.89 18.51
N LEU A 10 23.30 8.80 19.26
CA LEU A 10 22.25 7.79 19.14
C LEU A 10 20.95 8.31 18.51
N ALA A 11 20.95 9.43 17.78
CA ALA A 11 19.76 9.96 17.11
C ALA A 11 19.15 8.99 16.06
N ILE A 12 18.46 7.95 16.52
CA ILE A 12 17.80 6.91 15.73
C ILE A 12 16.44 7.44 15.29
N THR A 13 16.22 7.50 13.98
CA THR A 13 14.96 7.93 13.37
C THR A 13 14.50 6.90 12.34
N MET A 14 13.17 6.77 12.16
CA MET A 14 12.61 5.85 11.17
C MET A 14 12.67 6.47 9.79
N SER A 15 13.46 5.88 8.89
CA SER A 15 13.60 6.36 7.52
C SER A 15 12.39 6.01 6.65
N GLY A 16 11.83 4.81 6.79
CA GLY A 16 10.85 4.29 5.86
C GLY A 16 10.40 2.87 6.18
N VAL A 17 9.46 2.39 5.37
CA VAL A 17 9.08 0.97 5.30
C VAL A 17 9.39 0.44 3.91
N VAL A 18 9.79 -0.82 3.82
CA VAL A 18 10.09 -1.50 2.57
C VAL A 18 9.06 -2.60 2.36
N LEU A 19 8.43 -2.65 1.19
CA LEU A 19 7.53 -3.73 0.79
C LEU A 19 8.16 -4.58 -0.31
N ASP A 20 8.19 -5.89 -0.08
CA ASP A 20 8.53 -6.82 -1.15
C ASP A 20 7.42 -6.89 -2.20
N SER A 21 7.83 -7.06 -3.45
CA SER A 21 6.94 -7.15 -4.61
C SER A 21 7.61 -7.94 -5.73
N LEU A 22 6.82 -8.43 -6.68
CA LEU A 22 7.37 -9.04 -7.90
C LEU A 22 7.99 -7.99 -8.83
N ASP A 23 7.41 -6.78 -8.88
CA ASP A 23 7.95 -5.62 -9.61
C ASP A 23 7.82 -4.38 -8.72
N ALA A 24 8.97 -3.88 -8.26
CA ALA A 24 9.07 -2.70 -7.40
C ALA A 24 8.46 -1.45 -8.04
N ARG A 25 8.58 -1.32 -9.36
CA ARG A 25 8.17 -0.12 -10.10
C ARG A 25 6.67 -0.05 -10.23
N VAL A 26 6.03 -1.18 -10.48
CA VAL A 26 4.56 -1.28 -10.52
C VAL A 26 3.97 -0.80 -9.19
N LEU A 27 4.54 -1.23 -8.07
CA LEU A 27 4.02 -0.85 -6.76
C LEU A 27 4.35 0.60 -6.43
N ALA A 28 5.55 1.07 -6.78
CA ALA A 28 5.95 2.47 -6.64
C ALA A 28 5.06 3.42 -7.44
N ASP A 29 4.75 3.11 -8.70
CA ASP A 29 3.86 3.89 -9.56
C ASP A 29 2.47 4.02 -8.95
N PHE A 30 1.92 2.92 -8.42
CA PHE A 30 0.63 2.94 -7.74
C PHE A 30 0.65 3.88 -6.53
N TYR A 31 1.61 3.73 -5.62
CA TYR A 31 1.68 4.56 -4.41
C TYR A 31 2.03 6.01 -4.70
N SER A 32 2.86 6.29 -5.70
CA SER A 32 3.16 7.64 -6.17
C SER A 32 1.87 8.34 -6.62
N ARG A 33 1.05 7.68 -7.45
CA ARG A 33 -0.23 8.24 -7.93
C ARG A 33 -1.28 8.31 -6.84
N LEU A 34 -1.33 7.32 -5.95
CA LEU A 34 -2.27 7.30 -4.83
C LEU A 34 -2.03 8.49 -3.90
N LEU A 35 -0.77 8.72 -3.52
CA LEU A 35 -0.39 9.70 -2.50
C LEU A 35 0.00 11.07 -3.08
N GLY A 36 0.21 11.16 -4.40
CA GLY A 36 0.80 12.34 -5.06
C GLY A 36 2.27 12.54 -4.71
N TRP A 37 2.96 11.51 -4.23
CA TRP A 37 4.35 11.58 -3.79
C TRP A 37 5.31 11.29 -4.95
N PRO A 38 6.41 12.03 -5.10
CA PRO A 38 7.37 11.79 -6.17
C PRO A 38 8.12 10.47 -6.00
N ILE A 39 8.41 9.79 -7.11
CA ILE A 39 9.39 8.71 -7.12
C ILE A 39 10.78 9.34 -7.02
N GLY A 40 11.57 8.84 -6.08
CA GLY A 40 12.94 9.26 -5.82
C GLY A 40 13.95 8.27 -6.39
N ASP A 41 14.55 7.46 -5.52
CA ASP A 41 15.60 6.52 -5.89
C ASP A 41 15.00 5.37 -6.70
N TYR A 42 15.70 4.96 -7.75
CA TYR A 42 15.22 4.00 -8.73
C TYR A 42 16.37 3.15 -9.27
N ASP A 43 16.24 1.83 -9.14
CA ASP A 43 17.14 0.82 -9.71
C ASP A 43 16.30 -0.37 -10.22
N PRO A 44 16.85 -1.26 -11.06
CA PRO A 44 16.09 -2.38 -11.67
C PRO A 44 15.36 -3.33 -10.70
N GLY A 45 15.66 -3.31 -9.40
CA GLY A 45 14.98 -4.07 -8.35
C GLY A 45 14.54 -3.23 -7.15
N TRP A 46 14.60 -1.90 -7.24
CA TRP A 46 14.29 -1.01 -6.12
C TRP A 46 13.58 0.25 -6.60
N SER A 47 12.61 0.72 -5.83
CA SER A 47 11.98 2.02 -6.07
C SER A 47 11.54 2.64 -4.76
N THR A 48 11.72 3.96 -4.62
CA THR A 48 11.29 4.69 -3.44
C THR A 48 10.33 5.81 -3.82
N VAL A 49 9.19 5.88 -3.13
CA VAL A 49 8.22 6.97 -3.18
C VAL A 49 8.46 7.88 -1.97
N LYS A 50 8.95 9.09 -2.23
CA LYS A 50 9.46 10.01 -1.20
C LYS A 50 8.33 10.89 -0.67
N ASN A 51 8.18 10.94 0.66
CA ASN A 51 7.25 11.89 1.28
C ASN A 51 7.76 13.33 1.07
N PRO A 52 7.04 14.19 0.34
CA PRO A 52 7.49 15.56 0.07
C PRO A 52 7.57 16.43 1.33
N SER A 53 6.87 16.05 2.40
CA SER A 53 6.94 16.73 3.70
C SER A 53 8.09 16.26 4.58
N GLY A 54 8.93 15.34 4.08
CA GLY A 54 9.95 14.65 4.86
C GLY A 54 9.39 13.54 5.75
N GLY A 55 10.25 12.90 6.53
CA GLY A 55 9.89 11.77 7.40
C GLY A 55 9.87 10.43 6.68
N THR A 56 8.97 9.54 7.10
CA THR A 56 8.92 8.15 6.63
C THR A 56 8.53 8.04 5.17
N GLN A 57 9.36 7.38 4.37
CA GLN A 57 9.12 7.07 2.96
C GLN A 57 8.61 5.64 2.74
N LEU A 58 8.08 5.37 1.55
CA LEU A 58 7.74 4.01 1.11
C LEU A 58 8.76 3.54 0.08
N SER A 59 9.38 2.40 0.34
CA SER A 59 10.28 1.74 -0.61
C SER A 59 9.74 0.38 -1.01
N PHE A 60 10.15 -0.06 -2.20
CA PHE A 60 9.69 -1.29 -2.81
C PHE A 60 10.90 -2.06 -3.31
N GLN A 61 10.97 -3.33 -2.92
CA GLN A 61 12.00 -4.25 -3.34
C GLN A 61 11.40 -5.28 -4.29
N GLY A 62 12.10 -5.51 -5.40
CA GLY A 62 11.80 -6.59 -6.33
C GLY A 62 12.40 -7.89 -5.82
N GLU A 63 11.55 -8.88 -5.52
CA GLU A 63 11.95 -10.22 -5.11
C GLU A 63 11.30 -11.24 -6.07
N PRO A 64 12.09 -11.94 -6.91
CA PRO A 64 11.55 -12.89 -7.88
C PRO A 64 10.71 -14.01 -7.27
N SER A 65 10.99 -14.40 -6.02
CA SER A 65 10.25 -15.43 -5.29
C SER A 65 9.07 -14.89 -4.49
N TYR A 66 8.74 -13.60 -4.63
CA TYR A 66 7.69 -12.95 -3.86
C TYR A 66 6.33 -13.61 -4.08
N GLN A 67 5.69 -14.02 -2.98
CA GLN A 67 4.31 -14.48 -2.97
C GLN A 67 3.43 -13.45 -2.26
N PRO A 68 2.38 -12.94 -2.92
CA PRO A 68 1.48 -12.00 -2.28
C PRO A 68 0.75 -12.67 -1.09
N PRO A 69 0.63 -11.99 0.06
CA PRO A 69 -0.07 -12.54 1.21
C PRO A 69 -1.57 -12.74 0.91
N ASN A 70 -2.15 -13.81 1.47
CA ASN A 70 -3.58 -14.07 1.40
C ASN A 70 -4.33 -13.36 2.52
N TRP A 71 -5.48 -12.78 2.16
CA TRP A 71 -6.46 -12.30 3.13
C TRP A 71 -7.86 -12.80 2.78
N PRO A 72 -8.62 -13.35 3.75
CA PRO A 72 -8.16 -13.83 5.06
C PRO A 72 -7.07 -14.91 4.93
N THR A 73 -6.22 -15.05 5.95
CA THR A 73 -5.13 -16.04 5.96
C THR A 73 -5.66 -17.44 5.73
N LYS A 74 -4.97 -18.22 4.88
CA LYS A 74 -5.22 -19.65 4.67
C LYS A 74 -4.05 -20.48 5.17
N PRO A 75 -4.27 -21.72 5.66
CA PRO A 75 -3.19 -22.64 5.99
C PRO A 75 -2.21 -22.80 4.82
N ASN A 76 -0.91 -22.94 5.14
CA ASN A 76 0.17 -23.13 4.18
C ASN A 76 0.26 -22.04 3.09
N SER A 77 -0.12 -20.81 3.43
CA SER A 77 -0.01 -19.67 2.53
C SER A 77 0.58 -18.46 3.23
N GLN A 78 1.13 -17.52 2.46
CA GLN A 78 1.75 -16.33 3.03
C GLN A 78 0.72 -15.51 3.84
N GLN A 79 1.03 -15.28 5.11
CA GLN A 79 0.21 -14.51 6.03
C GLN A 79 0.48 -13.01 5.88
N MET A 80 -0.55 -12.18 6.09
CA MET A 80 -0.39 -10.73 6.20
C MET A 80 0.38 -10.36 7.48
N MET A 81 1.51 -9.66 7.35
CA MET A 81 2.34 -9.22 8.49
C MET A 81 2.32 -7.71 8.75
N LEU A 82 1.93 -6.91 7.75
CA LEU A 82 1.99 -5.45 7.82
C LEU A 82 0.68 -4.83 7.36
N HIS A 83 0.28 -3.76 8.04
CA HIS A 83 -0.78 -2.86 7.61
C HIS A 83 -0.17 -1.50 7.22
N LEU A 84 -0.64 -0.95 6.11
CA LEU A 84 -0.36 0.43 5.72
C LEU A 84 -1.69 1.18 5.72
N ASP A 85 -1.81 2.05 6.72
CA ASP A 85 -3.04 2.76 7.02
C ASP A 85 -2.84 4.24 6.72
N PHE A 86 -3.76 4.81 5.94
CA PHE A 86 -3.73 6.21 5.54
C PHE A 86 -4.95 6.93 6.08
N ASN A 87 -4.73 8.08 6.71
CA ASN A 87 -5.82 8.96 7.11
C ASN A 87 -6.32 9.71 5.88
N VAL A 88 -7.63 9.77 5.72
CA VAL A 88 -8.31 10.46 4.62
C VAL A 88 -9.52 11.21 5.18
N ASP A 89 -9.82 12.36 4.59
CA ASP A 89 -10.96 13.18 5.04
C ASP A 89 -12.30 12.56 4.62
N ASP A 90 -12.38 12.03 3.39
CA ASP A 90 -13.55 11.33 2.88
C ASP A 90 -13.14 9.96 2.31
N LEU A 91 -13.56 8.90 3.00
CA LEU A 91 -13.27 7.52 2.63
C LEU A 91 -13.88 7.12 1.27
N ALA A 92 -15.06 7.63 0.92
CA ALA A 92 -15.72 7.27 -0.33
C ALA A 92 -14.98 7.88 -1.53
N VAL A 93 -14.56 9.14 -1.40
CA VAL A 93 -13.75 9.83 -2.41
C VAL A 93 -12.38 9.15 -2.54
N ALA A 94 -11.70 8.87 -1.43
CA ALA A 94 -10.41 8.18 -1.43
C ALA A 94 -10.48 6.78 -2.05
N HIS A 95 -11.57 6.04 -1.82
CA HIS A 95 -11.80 4.74 -2.45
C HIS A 95 -11.91 4.84 -3.96
N VAL A 96 -12.70 5.78 -4.48
CA VAL A 96 -12.85 6.00 -5.93
C VAL A 96 -11.50 6.36 -6.56
N HIS A 97 -10.73 7.24 -5.92
CA HIS A 97 -9.36 7.59 -6.34
C HIS A 97 -8.44 6.36 -6.38
N ALA A 98 -8.37 5.59 -5.29
CA ALA A 98 -7.52 4.40 -5.19
C ALA A 98 -7.84 3.37 -6.29
N VAL A 99 -9.13 3.13 -6.57
CA VAL A 99 -9.58 2.24 -7.65
C VAL A 99 -9.23 2.80 -9.03
N ALA A 100 -9.34 4.10 -9.23
CA ALA A 100 -9.01 4.75 -10.50
C ALA A 100 -7.50 4.66 -10.81
N VAL A 101 -6.65 4.97 -9.84
CA VAL A 101 -5.18 4.92 -10.04
C VAL A 101 -4.66 3.49 -10.18
N TRP A 102 -5.33 2.50 -9.58
CA TRP A 102 -5.03 1.08 -9.79
C TRP A 102 -5.29 0.62 -11.22
N ARG A 103 -6.33 1.15 -11.88
CA ARG A 103 -6.80 0.71 -13.20
C ARG A 103 -5.98 1.25 -14.39
N ASN A 104 -4.92 2.02 -14.16
CA ASN A 104 -4.13 2.61 -15.24
C ASN A 104 -3.03 1.62 -15.70
N PRO A 105 -2.91 1.27 -16.99
CA PRO A 105 -2.43 -0.03 -17.48
C PRO A 105 -0.90 -0.17 -17.57
N SER A 106 -0.15 0.43 -16.65
CA SER A 106 1.27 0.08 -16.49
C SER A 106 1.46 -1.40 -16.07
N THR A 107 0.39 -2.16 -15.82
CA THR A 107 0.48 -3.55 -15.34
C THR A 107 -0.67 -4.43 -15.86
N VAL A 108 -0.29 -5.58 -16.38
CA VAL A 108 -1.12 -6.72 -16.76
C VAL A 108 -1.72 -7.34 -15.48
N ALA A 109 -3.01 -7.12 -15.21
CA ALA A 109 -3.93 -8.04 -14.50
C ALA A 109 -5.25 -7.32 -14.16
N THR A 110 -6.32 -7.66 -14.90
CA THR A 110 -7.67 -7.14 -14.75
C THR A 110 -8.34 -7.55 -13.43
N ALA A 111 -8.99 -6.61 -12.73
CA ALA A 111 -10.11 -6.90 -11.84
C ALA A 111 -11.13 -5.74 -11.85
N VAL A 112 -12.41 -6.10 -12.01
CA VAL A 112 -13.55 -5.19 -12.12
C VAL A 112 -14.06 -4.81 -10.73
N ALA A 113 -14.14 -3.51 -10.41
CA ALA A 113 -14.74 -3.02 -9.18
C ALA A 113 -16.19 -2.52 -9.42
N ARG A 114 -17.14 -2.95 -8.58
CA ARG A 114 -18.48 -2.34 -8.41
C ARG A 114 -18.77 -2.08 -6.92
N SER A 115 -19.44 -0.95 -6.68
CA SER A 115 -19.63 -0.22 -5.43
C SER A 115 -20.65 -0.81 -4.45
N GLY A 116 -20.38 -0.69 -3.14
CA GLY A 116 -21.35 -0.83 -2.05
C GLY A 116 -20.87 -0.06 -0.81
N LEU A 117 -21.59 0.98 -0.42
CA LEU A 117 -21.17 2.05 0.50
C LEU A 117 -21.74 1.84 1.92
N HIS A 118 -20.93 2.00 2.96
CA HIS A 118 -21.38 2.32 4.33
C HIS A 118 -20.44 3.39 4.90
N ARG A 119 -21.02 4.46 5.49
CA ARG A 119 -20.31 5.66 5.98
C ARG A 119 -19.83 5.44 7.42
N SER A 120 -18.54 5.69 7.66
CA SER A 120 -18.03 6.20 8.94
C SER A 120 -16.71 6.93 8.65
N SER A 121 -16.56 8.17 9.13
CA SER A 121 -15.26 8.84 9.21
C SER A 121 -14.31 7.96 10.02
N GLY A 122 -13.20 7.54 9.43
CA GLY A 122 -12.26 6.63 10.06
C GLY A 122 -11.08 6.29 9.16
N THR A 123 -9.95 6.02 9.79
CA THR A 123 -8.69 5.56 9.21
C THR A 123 -8.92 4.55 8.09
N CYS A 124 -8.35 4.80 6.91
CA CYS A 124 -8.43 3.90 5.77
C CYS A 124 -7.29 2.87 5.86
N VAL A 125 -7.62 1.65 6.28
CA VAL A 125 -6.73 0.50 6.12
C VAL A 125 -6.72 0.11 4.65
N LEU A 126 -5.74 0.64 3.89
CA LEU A 126 -5.57 0.32 2.47
C LEU A 126 -4.68 -0.93 2.28
N SER A 127 -4.69 -1.88 3.23
CA SER A 127 -4.05 -3.18 3.06
C SER A 127 -4.82 -4.03 2.05
N ARG A 128 -4.40 -4.06 0.77
CA ARG A 128 -4.71 -5.12 -0.24
C ARG A 128 -6.15 -5.69 -0.21
N LYS A 129 -7.18 -4.90 0.13
CA LYS A 129 -8.57 -5.39 0.24
C LYS A 129 -9.24 -5.64 -1.12
N LEU A 130 -8.58 -5.27 -2.23
CA LEU A 130 -9.15 -5.33 -3.58
C LEU A 130 -9.37 -6.76 -4.11
N SER A 131 -8.68 -7.78 -3.61
CA SER A 131 -8.86 -9.18 -4.07
C SER A 131 -9.60 -10.10 -3.10
N ALA A 132 -9.87 -9.65 -1.87
CA ALA A 132 -10.52 -10.45 -0.83
C ALA A 132 -12.04 -10.20 -0.70
N TRP A 133 -12.52 -9.02 -1.08
CA TRP A 133 -13.94 -8.65 -0.97
C TRP A 133 -14.85 -9.36 -2.00
N ASP A 134 -14.30 -9.79 -3.14
CA ASP A 134 -15.10 -10.34 -4.25
C ASP A 134 -15.59 -11.78 -3.99
N ARG A 135 -14.94 -12.54 -3.09
CA ARG A 135 -15.32 -13.94 -2.78
C ARG A 135 -16.22 -14.12 -1.55
N ALA A 136 -16.38 -13.09 -0.71
CA ALA A 136 -17.19 -13.17 0.50
C ALA A 136 -18.70 -12.96 0.25
N ARG A 137 -19.11 -12.49 -0.94
CA ARG A 137 -20.53 -12.27 -1.28
C ARG A 137 -21.24 -13.48 -1.92
N THR A 138 -20.51 -14.48 -2.41
CA THR A 138 -21.08 -15.62 -3.15
C THR A 138 -21.69 -16.71 -2.25
N ARG A 139 -21.72 -16.55 -0.92
CA ARG A 139 -22.24 -17.58 0.02
C ARG A 139 -23.50 -17.20 0.81
N LEU A 140 -24.13 -16.05 0.55
CA LEU A 140 -25.35 -15.63 1.26
C LEU A 140 -26.64 -15.67 0.42
N HIS A 141 -26.61 -16.22 -0.80
CA HIS A 141 -27.82 -16.45 -1.61
C HIS A 141 -27.95 -17.90 -2.11
N GLY A 142 -27.48 -18.86 -1.31
CA GLY A 142 -27.77 -20.28 -1.49
C GLY A 142 -28.76 -20.78 -0.46
N LEU A 143 -29.97 -20.21 -0.43
CA LEU A 143 -31.14 -20.76 0.25
C LEU A 143 -32.25 -20.95 -0.78
N THR A 144 -32.32 -22.17 -1.29
CA THR A 144 -33.56 -22.91 -1.58
C THR A 144 -33.36 -24.29 -1.01
#